data_AF-A0A661PFK2-F1
#
_entry.id   AF-A0A661PFK2-F1
#
_cell.length_a   1.000
_cell.length_b   1.000
_cell.length_c   1.000
_cell.angle_alpha   90.00
_cell.angle_beta   90.00
_cell.angle_gamma   90.00
#
_symmetry.space_group_name_H-M   'P 1'
#
loop_
_entity.id
_entity.type
_entity.pdbx_description
1 polymer ?
#
loop_
_entity_poly.entity_id
_entity_poly.type
_entity_poly.pdbx_seq_one_letter_code
_entity_poly.pdbx_strand_id
1 'polypeptide(L)' 'MTEPATRVIVVTVFVIGALTGCSRRDRGQREVIQNKGSDTLVNVAQAWAEKYKEVDPTVAVAVTGGGSGTGISALL' A
#
# COMPACT_ATOMS: atom_id res chain seq x y z
N MET A 1 30.80 38.06 -4.96
CA MET A 1 30.11 38.40 -6.21
C MET A 1 29.85 37.10 -6.96
N THR A 2 28.69 36.46 -6.77
CA THR A 2 28.35 35.24 -7.53
C THR A 2 27.86 35.65 -8.92
N GLU A 3 28.46 35.05 -9.95
CA GLU A 3 28.22 35.40 -11.35
C GLU A 3 26.74 35.22 -11.74
N PRO A 4 26.18 36.09 -12.61
CA PRO A 4 24.77 36.05 -12.98
C PRO A 4 24.35 34.70 -13.59
N ALA A 5 25.28 34.01 -14.24
CA ALA A 5 25.08 32.67 -14.82
C ALA A 5 24.75 31.60 -13.76
N THR A 6 25.42 31.62 -12.60
CA THR A 6 25.20 30.64 -11.53
C THR A 6 23.79 30.75 -10.95
N ARG A 7 23.23 31.97 -10.86
CA ARG A 7 21.88 32.20 -10.35
C ARG A 7 20.80 31.68 -11.32
N VAL A 8 20.99 31.91 -12.62
CA VAL A 8 20.06 31.43 -13.66
C VAL A 8 20.03 29.90 -13.72
N ILE A 9 21.18 29.25 -13.61
CA ILE A 9 21.28 27.79 -13.61
C ILE A 9 20.54 27.20 -12.39
N VAL A 10 20.76 27.75 -11.19
CA VAL A 10 20.11 27.26 -9.97
C VAL A 10 18.59 27.40 -10.03
N VAL A 11 18.08 28.54 -10.51
CA VAL A 11 16.63 28.75 -10.67
C VAL A 11 16.04 27.79 -11.69
N THR A 12 16.74 27.55 -12.81
CA THR A 12 16.26 26.65 -13.87
C THR A 12 16.19 25.20 -13.39
N VAL A 13 17.22 24.73 -12.66
CA VAL A 13 17.23 23.38 -12.07
C VAL A 13 16.11 23.22 -11.04
N PHE A 14 15.86 24.25 -10.22
CA PHE A 14 14.80 24.22 -9.22
C PHE A 14 13.39 24.16 -9.84
N VAL A 15 13.16 24.92 -10.92
CA VAL A 15 11.88 24.93 -11.65
C VAL A 15 11.63 23.59 -12.35
N ILE A 16 12.66 23.00 -12.97
CA ILE A 16 12.54 21.68 -13.60
C ILE A 16 12.25 20.59 -12.54
N GLY A 17 12.91 20.65 -11.38
CA GLY A 17 12.67 19.72 -10.27
C GLY A 17 11.26 19.84 -9.67
N ALA A 18 10.67 21.04 -9.66
CA ALA A 18 9.32 21.26 -9.18
C ALA A 18 8.24 20.69 -10.13
N LEU A 19 8.49 20.69 -11.45
CA LEU A 19 7.52 20.22 -12.45
C LEU A 19 7.43 18.69 -12.55
N THR A 20 8.47 17.94 -12.15
CA THR A 20 8.44 16.47 -12.11
C THR A 20 7.71 15.89 -10.90
N GLY A 21 7.39 16.71 -9.89
CA GLY A 21 6.73 16.28 -8.65
C GLY A 21 5.22 15.99 -8.77
N CYS A 22 4.56 16.44 -9.84
CA CYS A 22 3.10 16.31 -9.99
C CYS A 22 2.61 14.98 -10.58
N SER A 23 3.48 14.00 -10.79
CA SER A 23 3.08 12.66 -11.25
C SER A 23 2.88 11.69 -10.07
N ARG A 24 2.03 12.06 -9.10
CA ARG A 24 1.34 11.08 -8.24
C ARG A 24 0.33 10.35 -9.11
N ARG A 25 0.83 9.39 -9.91
CA ARG A 25 0.00 8.31 -10.43
C ARG A 25 -0.56 7.60 -9.21
N ASP A 26 -1.87 7.71 -9.01
CA ASP A 26 -2.64 6.80 -8.19
C ASP A 26 -2.44 5.41 -8.79
N ARG A 27 -1.33 4.75 -8.43
CA ARG A 27 -1.10 3.34 -8.73
C ARG A 27 -2.19 2.63 -7.96
N GLY A 28 -3.24 2.22 -8.67
CA GLY A 28 -4.42 1.53 -8.14
C GLY A 28 -4.04 0.80 -6.87
N GLN A 29 -4.40 1.39 -5.74
CA GLN A 29 -4.02 0.88 -4.44
C GLN A 29 -4.66 -0.49 -4.34
N ARG A 30 -3.85 -1.54 -4.41
CA ARG A 30 -4.33 -2.90 -4.20
C ARG A 30 -4.95 -2.93 -2.82
N GLU A 31 -6.26 -3.15 -2.75
CA GLU A 31 -6.98 -3.16 -1.48
C GLU A 31 -6.53 -4.39 -0.69
N VAL A 32 -6.15 -4.20 0.58
CA VAL A 32 -5.66 -5.30 1.42
C VAL A 32 -6.60 -5.49 2.60
N ILE A 33 -7.27 -6.65 2.64
CA ILE A 33 -8.10 -7.09 3.75
C ILE A 33 -7.23 -7.87 4.74
N GLN A 34 -7.24 -7.45 6.00
CA GLN A 34 -6.54 -8.13 7.09
C GLN A 34 -7.51 -9.04 7.85
N ASN A 35 -7.44 -10.34 7.60
CA ASN A 35 -8.25 -11.34 8.29
C ASN A 35 -7.47 -11.91 9.49
N LYS A 36 -7.75 -11.39 10.69
CA LYS A 36 -7.18 -11.88 11.95
C LYS A 36 -8.23 -12.70 12.70
N GLY A 37 -7.87 -13.87 13.20
CA GLY A 37 -8.85 -14.72 13.86
C GLY A 37 -8.34 -16.02 14.47
N SER A 38 -9.27 -16.97 14.65
CA SER A 38 -9.03 -18.24 15.32
C SER A 38 -8.01 -19.13 14.58
N ASP A 39 -7.10 -19.72 15.34
CA ASP A 39 -6.14 -20.72 14.82
C ASP A 39 -6.86 -21.95 14.25
N THR A 40 -8.04 -22.29 14.76
CA THR A 40 -8.82 -23.42 14.25
C THR A 40 -9.28 -23.20 12.80
N LEU A 41 -9.49 -21.96 12.37
CA LEU A 41 -10.00 -21.62 11.03
C LEU A 41 -8.93 -21.04 10.10
N VAL A 42 -7.71 -20.81 10.58
CA VAL A 42 -6.67 -20.09 9.81
C VAL A 42 -6.39 -20.76 8.46
N ASN A 43 -6.36 -22.09 8.40
CA ASN A 43 -6.09 -22.84 7.17
C ASN A 43 -7.24 -22.68 6.14
N VAL A 44 -8.49 -22.69 6.61
CA VAL A 44 -9.66 -22.48 5.74
C VAL A 44 -9.66 -21.06 5.19
N ALA A 45 -9.39 -20.08 6.06
CA ALA A 45 -9.31 -18.67 5.66
C ALA A 45 -8.18 -18.42 4.64
N GLN A 46 -7.02 -19.09 4.79
CA GLN A 46 -5.94 -19.03 3.80
C GLN A 46 -6.35 -19.61 2.45
N ALA A 47 -6.99 -20.79 2.43
CA ALA A 47 -7.49 -21.38 1.18
C ALA A 47 -8.51 -20.47 0.48
N TRP A 48 -9.39 -19.81 1.23
CA TRP A 48 -10.32 -18.83 0.69
C TRP A 48 -9.62 -17.57 0.18
N ALA A 49 -8.60 -17.07 0.88
CA ALA A 49 -7.79 -15.93 0.43
C ALA A 49 -7.09 -16.20 -0.90
N GLU A 50 -6.61 -17.43 -1.12
CA GLU A 50 -6.04 -17.85 -2.41
C GLU A 50 -7.10 -17.85 -3.51
N LYS A 51 -8.27 -18.41 -3.24
CA LYS A 51 -9.38 -18.48 -4.20
C LYS A 51 -10.02 -17.13 -4.50
N TYR A 52 -10.05 -16.21 -3.54
CA TYR A 52 -10.63 -14.89 -3.74
C TYR A 52 -9.89 -14.06 -4.79
N LYS A 53 -8.60 -14.34 -5.02
CA LYS A 53 -7.83 -13.72 -6.12
C LYS A 53 -8.44 -14.00 -7.50
N GLU A 54 -9.14 -15.12 -7.66
CA GLU A 54 -9.86 -15.47 -8.90
C GLU A 54 -11.14 -14.63 -9.06
N VAL A 55 -11.71 -14.14 -7.95
CA VAL A 55 -12.93 -13.31 -7.92
C VAL A 55 -12.58 -11.84 -8.15
N ASP A 56 -11.61 -11.31 -7.41
CA ASP A 56 -11.10 -9.96 -7.58
C ASP A 56 -9.57 -9.92 -7.42
N PRO A 57 -8.82 -9.85 -8.52
CA PRO A 57 -7.36 -9.77 -8.49
C PRO A 57 -6.82 -8.48 -7.86
N THR A 58 -7.65 -7.42 -7.78
CA THR A 58 -7.27 -6.12 -7.22
C THR A 58 -7.31 -6.10 -5.69
N VAL A 59 -7.88 -7.15 -5.08
CA VAL A 59 -7.92 -7.33 -3.63
C VAL A 59 -6.87 -8.37 -3.19
N ALA A 60 -6.20 -8.11 -2.08
CA ALA A 60 -5.36 -9.06 -1.38
C ALA A 60 -5.98 -9.37 -0.01
N VAL A 61 -6.08 -10.65 0.36
CA VAL A 61 -6.52 -11.05 1.70
C VAL A 61 -5.32 -11.61 2.46
N ALA A 62 -4.90 -10.92 3.51
CA ALA A 62 -3.83 -11.35 4.40
C ALA A 62 -4.44 -12.02 5.64
N VAL A 63 -4.08 -13.27 5.91
CA VAL A 63 -4.68 -14.09 6.97
C VAL A 63 -3.67 -14.30 8.10
N THR A 64 -4.09 -14.10 9.35
CA THR A 64 -3.25 -14.29 10.54
C THR A 64 -4.03 -14.98 11.67
N GLY A 65 -3.47 -16.07 12.19
CA GLY A 65 -3.96 -16.76 13.39
C GLY A 65 -3.57 -16.02 14.68
N GLY A 66 -3.96 -16.57 15.83
CA GLY A 66 -3.74 -16.00 17.16
C GLY A 66 -4.89 -16.27 18.14
N GLY A 67 -5.84 -17.12 17.77
CA GLY A 67 -7.02 -17.46 18.59
C GLY A 67 -8.20 -16.49 18.42
N SER A 68 -9.39 -16.93 18.84
CA SER A 68 -10.62 -16.13 18.71
C SER A 68 -10.55 -14.78 19.44
N GLY A 69 -9.81 -14.70 20.55
CA GLY A 69 -9.55 -13.44 21.25
C GLY A 69 -8.82 -12.42 20.39
N THR A 70 -7.84 -12.84 19.59
CA THR A 70 -7.15 -11.97 18.63
C THR A 70 -8.12 -11.45 17.56
N GLY A 71 -9.05 -12.29 17.10
CA GLY A 71 -10.09 -11.88 16.15
C GLY A 71 -11.01 -10.80 16.72
N ILE A 72 -11.48 -10.97 17.96
CA ILE A 72 -12.33 -9.98 18.65
C ILE A 72 -11.54 -8.68 18.87
N SER A 73 -10.31 -8.78 19.39
CA SER A 73 -9.44 -7.62 19.63
C SER A 73 -9.01 -6.91 18.35
N ALA A 74 -9.02 -7.56 17.19
CA ALA A 74 -8.74 -6.92 15.92
C ALA A 74 -9.90 -6.06 15.40
N LEU A 75 -11.10 -6.22 15.97
CA LEU A 75 -12.31 -5.48 15.60
C LEU A 75 -12.67 -4.36 16.57
N LEU A 76 -12.15 -4.40 17.80
CA LEU A 76 -12.34 -3.40 18.86
C LEU A 76 -11.19 -2.40 18.86
#